data_AF-A0A0S2SGE4-F1
#
_entry.id   AF-A0A0S2SGE4-F1
#
_cell.length_a   1.000
_cell.length_b   1.000
_cell.length_c   1.000
_cell.angle_alpha   90.00
_cell.angle_beta   90.00
_cell.angle_gamma   90.00
#
_symmetry.space_group_name_H-M   'P 1'
#
loop_
_entity.id
_entity.type
_entity.pdbx_description
1 polymer ?
#
loop_
_entity_poly.entity_id
_entity_poly.type
_entity_poly.pdbx_seq_one_letter_code
_entity_poly.pdbx_strand_id
1 'polypeptide(L)'
;MADTWLNLASAIFFYTYPQPPKPSMLHVIDGTWQPNEHDRQSGLVPGFGVTTQIINGGVECGGSSEHAQSQNRIDYYREFANYFGVPVPADEVLGCKGMKVFDDGGAGALPIYWEQDWSYVAGNPNGGKSYACKLVGYQTRFSAFKEGDYARCVQHFFPEVVVEDNGGGSNQPPVAAITGPSEAQGASTVTLSGQHSSDPEGKPLTYAWTLPAGTSAPALDEVTLALTLPTPASDTYLEVRLTVTDEGNLSRTTCHALLVKGEGGTTPPDAPAYKEGTPYKAGEWVSNDGAIYECKPHPYTGWCAGAAWAYEPGKGTAWQDAWIKH
;
A
#
# COMPACT_ATOMS: atom_id res chain seq x y z
N MET A 1 3.27 2.74 25.26
CA MET A 1 2.51 1.87 24.34
C MET A 1 2.60 2.52 22.98
N ALA A 2 2.95 1.77 21.93
CA ALA A 2 2.92 2.29 20.57
C ALA A 2 1.47 2.60 20.15
N ASP A 3 1.28 3.63 19.32
CA ASP A 3 -0.03 4.00 18.79
C ASP A 3 -0.71 2.82 18.09
N THR A 4 -2.04 2.77 18.11
CA THR A 4 -2.84 1.67 17.53
C THR A 4 -2.53 1.40 16.07
N TRP A 5 -2.32 2.46 15.28
CA TRP A 5 -1.94 2.33 13.87
C TRP A 5 -0.57 1.66 13.70
N LEU A 6 0.40 1.99 14.57
CA LEU A 6 1.77 1.48 14.46
C LEU A 6 1.83 -0.01 14.82
N ASN A 7 1.00 -0.45 15.77
CA ASN A 7 0.87 -1.88 16.09
C ASN A 7 0.35 -2.67 14.88
N LEU A 8 -0.69 -2.17 14.20
CA LEU A 8 -1.20 -2.83 12.99
C LEU A 8 -0.18 -2.80 11.85
N ALA A 9 0.46 -1.65 11.61
CA ALA A 9 1.51 -1.52 10.60
C ALA A 9 2.67 -2.49 10.84
N SER A 10 3.06 -2.71 12.11
CA SER A 10 4.12 -3.67 12.44
C SER A 10 3.73 -5.12 12.15
N ALA A 11 2.46 -5.50 12.37
CA ALA A 11 1.96 -6.83 12.05
C ALA A 11 1.90 -7.05 10.53
N ILE A 12 1.46 -6.04 9.77
CA ILE A 12 1.47 -6.06 8.30
C ILE A 12 2.91 -6.16 7.78
N PHE A 13 3.84 -5.39 8.35
CA PHE A 13 5.26 -5.49 8.00
C PHE A 13 5.80 -6.89 8.22
N PHE A 14 5.53 -7.52 9.37
CA PHE A 14 5.95 -8.90 9.62
C PHE A 14 5.32 -9.90 8.62
N TYR A 15 4.06 -9.69 8.26
CA TYR A 15 3.34 -10.54 7.32
C TYR A 15 3.90 -10.46 5.89
N THR A 16 4.30 -9.26 5.44
CA THR A 16 4.74 -9.02 4.06
C THR A 16 6.25 -9.07 3.85
N TYR A 17 7.04 -8.78 4.88
CA TYR A 17 8.49 -8.65 4.76
C TYR A 17 9.19 -10.00 4.99
N PRO A 18 9.94 -10.54 4.00
CA PRO A 18 10.66 -11.80 4.17
C PRO A 18 11.80 -11.66 5.19
N GLN A 19 12.03 -12.71 5.98
CA GLN A 19 13.12 -12.78 6.96
C GLN A 19 13.97 -14.01 6.68
N PRO A 20 14.83 -13.95 5.65
CA PRO A 20 15.71 -15.06 5.27
C PRO A 20 16.38 -15.72 6.48
N PRO A 21 16.37 -17.07 6.56
CA PRO A 21 15.97 -18.02 5.51
C PRO A 21 14.45 -18.23 5.34
N LYS A 22 13.61 -17.50 6.08
CA LYS A 22 12.16 -17.62 6.01
C LYS A 22 11.59 -16.74 4.88
N PRO A 23 10.68 -17.25 4.04
CA PRO A 23 9.90 -16.41 3.14
C PRO A 23 8.96 -15.51 3.95
N SER A 24 8.31 -14.53 3.30
CA SER A 24 7.21 -13.80 3.93
C SER A 24 5.97 -14.69 4.00
N MET A 25 5.09 -14.42 4.97
CA MET A 25 3.81 -15.14 5.05
C MET A 25 2.93 -14.84 3.83
N LEU A 26 2.99 -13.61 3.31
CA LEU A 26 2.27 -13.23 2.08
C LEU A 26 2.68 -14.12 0.90
N HIS A 27 3.98 -14.33 0.66
CA HIS A 27 4.43 -15.17 -0.45
C HIS A 27 3.98 -16.64 -0.33
N VAL A 28 3.80 -17.13 0.90
CA VAL A 28 3.24 -18.47 1.12
C VAL A 28 1.78 -18.51 0.71
N ILE A 29 0.98 -17.54 1.18
CA ILE A 29 -0.47 -17.53 1.01
C ILE A 29 -0.89 -17.19 -0.43
N ASP A 30 -0.16 -16.31 -1.12
CA ASP A 30 -0.43 -15.97 -2.52
C ASP A 30 0.17 -16.99 -3.51
N GLY A 31 0.94 -17.97 -3.01
CA GLY A 31 1.54 -19.04 -3.79
C GLY A 31 2.79 -18.63 -4.60
N THR A 32 3.32 -17.43 -4.41
CA THR A 32 4.55 -16.99 -5.10
C THR A 32 5.81 -17.64 -4.53
N TRP A 33 5.81 -18.04 -3.25
CA TRP A 33 6.84 -18.91 -2.70
C TRP A 33 6.66 -20.34 -3.19
N GLN A 34 7.65 -20.81 -3.94
CA GLN A 34 7.69 -22.17 -4.48
C GLN A 34 8.78 -22.97 -3.74
N PRO A 35 8.42 -23.88 -2.82
CA PRO A 35 9.40 -24.63 -2.05
C PRO A 35 10.25 -25.51 -2.96
N ASN A 36 11.56 -25.43 -2.76
CA ASN A 36 12.54 -26.25 -3.47
C ASN A 36 12.57 -27.68 -2.87
N GLU A 37 13.46 -28.53 -3.39
CA GLU A 37 13.56 -29.90 -2.88
C GLU A 37 13.97 -29.95 -1.40
N HIS A 38 14.87 -29.06 -0.98
CA HIS A 38 15.35 -28.97 0.41
C HIS A 38 14.22 -28.59 1.38
N ASP A 39 13.39 -27.61 1.01
CA ASP A 39 12.19 -27.23 1.76
C ASP A 39 11.25 -28.43 1.94
N ARG A 40 10.97 -29.15 0.85
CA ARG A 40 10.08 -30.32 0.85
C ARG A 40 10.62 -31.47 1.71
N GLN A 41 11.91 -31.75 1.63
CA GLN A 41 12.58 -32.73 2.50
C GLN A 41 12.56 -32.33 3.99
N SER A 42 12.43 -31.03 4.25
CA SER A 42 12.24 -30.46 5.59
C SER A 42 10.77 -30.36 6.02
N GLY A 43 9.83 -30.83 5.19
CA GLY A 43 8.39 -30.77 5.45
C GLY A 43 7.78 -29.37 5.27
N LEU A 44 8.55 -28.41 4.75
CA LEU A 44 8.12 -27.04 4.49
C LEU A 44 7.40 -26.99 3.14
N VAL A 45 6.07 -27.13 3.19
CA VAL A 45 5.18 -27.15 2.03
C VAL A 45 4.13 -26.04 2.12
N PRO A 46 3.51 -25.61 1.00
CA PRO A 46 2.52 -24.54 1.03
C PRO A 46 1.29 -24.92 1.88
N GLY A 47 0.76 -23.95 2.61
CA GLY A 47 -0.41 -24.10 3.48
C GLY A 47 -0.30 -23.26 4.76
N PHE A 48 -1.38 -23.15 5.53
CA PHE A 48 -1.38 -22.39 6.78
C PHE A 48 -0.27 -22.81 7.78
N GLY A 49 0.08 -24.09 7.85
CA GLY A 49 1.08 -24.62 8.78
C GLY A 49 2.47 -23.98 8.65
N VAL A 50 2.95 -23.76 7.42
CA VAL A 50 4.27 -23.15 7.22
C VAL A 50 4.28 -21.68 7.65
N THR A 51 3.13 -21.00 7.69
CA THR A 51 3.05 -19.65 8.26
C THR A 51 3.26 -19.64 9.77
N THR A 52 2.80 -20.69 10.49
CA THR A 52 3.11 -20.90 11.91
C THR A 52 4.61 -21.14 12.10
N GLN A 53 5.24 -21.89 11.19
CA GLN A 53 6.69 -22.10 11.21
C GLN A 53 7.47 -20.78 11.04
N ILE A 54 6.99 -19.87 10.18
CA ILE A 54 7.58 -18.53 10.02
C ILE A 54 7.47 -17.73 11.33
N ILE A 55 6.26 -17.68 11.92
CA ILE A 55 5.96 -16.92 13.13
C ILE A 55 6.81 -17.38 14.32
N ASN A 56 6.76 -18.68 14.65
CA ASN A 56 7.37 -19.18 15.89
C ASN A 56 7.76 -20.66 15.84
N GLY A 57 8.30 -21.10 14.70
CA GLY A 57 8.62 -22.50 14.44
C GLY A 57 9.57 -23.19 15.43
N GLY A 58 10.48 -22.43 16.04
CA GLY A 58 11.40 -22.96 17.05
C GLY A 58 10.72 -23.40 18.36
N VAL A 59 9.45 -23.05 18.55
CA VAL A 59 8.67 -23.37 19.76
C VAL A 59 7.43 -24.20 19.42
N GLU A 60 6.77 -23.90 18.30
CA GLU A 60 5.41 -24.41 18.03
C GLU A 60 5.36 -25.56 17.02
N CYS A 61 6.49 -25.92 16.41
CA CYS A 61 6.53 -26.85 15.29
C CYS A 61 7.60 -27.93 15.45
N GLY A 62 7.57 -28.90 14.55
CA GLY A 62 8.41 -30.10 14.62
C GLY A 62 7.75 -31.20 15.46
N GLY A 63 8.55 -32.12 16.00
CA GLY A 63 8.06 -33.24 16.79
C GLY A 63 7.17 -34.24 16.03
N SER A 64 6.58 -35.18 16.77
CA SER A 64 5.70 -36.23 16.22
C SER A 64 4.20 -35.90 16.33
N SER A 65 3.84 -34.85 17.04
CA SER A 65 2.46 -34.42 17.28
C SER A 65 2.33 -32.90 17.16
N GLU A 66 1.13 -32.42 16.83
CA GLU A 66 0.87 -30.99 16.79
C GLU A 66 0.95 -30.38 18.19
N HIS A 67 1.66 -29.27 18.33
CA HIS A 67 1.76 -28.54 19.59
C HIS A 67 0.46 -27.79 19.85
N ALA A 68 0.09 -27.60 21.13
CA ALA A 68 -1.16 -26.95 21.51
C ALA A 68 -1.27 -25.51 20.98
N GLN A 69 -0.15 -24.78 20.90
CA GLN A 69 -0.10 -23.42 20.36
C GLN A 69 -0.40 -23.39 18.86
N SER A 70 0.20 -24.30 18.09
CA SER A 70 -0.10 -24.47 16.67
C SER A 70 -1.55 -24.90 16.46
N GLN A 71 -2.06 -25.84 17.28
CA GLN A 71 -3.46 -26.24 17.23
C GLN A 71 -4.42 -25.06 17.45
N ASN A 72 -4.12 -24.18 18.41
CA ASN A 72 -4.92 -22.98 18.65
C ASN A 72 -4.95 -22.05 17.42
N ARG A 73 -3.83 -21.90 16.71
CA ARG A 73 -3.79 -21.13 15.44
C ARG A 73 -4.67 -21.76 14.36
N ILE A 74 -4.64 -23.09 14.23
CA ILE A 74 -5.49 -23.83 13.29
C ILE A 74 -6.97 -23.61 13.60
N ASP A 75 -7.34 -23.62 14.88
CA ASP A 75 -8.72 -23.42 15.32
C ASP A 75 -9.22 -22.01 14.94
N TYR A 76 -8.42 -20.97 15.19
CA TYR A 76 -8.72 -19.60 14.73
C TYR A 76 -8.82 -19.49 13.19
N TYR A 77 -7.89 -20.10 12.46
CA TYR A 77 -7.92 -20.09 10.99
C TYR A 77 -9.22 -20.67 10.44
N ARG A 78 -9.67 -21.81 10.99
CA ARG A 78 -10.94 -22.44 10.62
C ARG A 78 -12.15 -21.60 10.98
N GLU A 79 -12.14 -20.98 12.17
CA GLU A 79 -13.24 -20.10 12.60
C GLU A 79 -13.37 -18.89 11.68
N PHE A 80 -12.26 -18.24 11.31
CA PHE A 80 -12.27 -17.13 10.37
C PHE A 80 -12.69 -17.55 8.97
N ALA A 81 -12.16 -18.67 8.46
CA ALA A 81 -12.55 -19.20 7.16
C ALA A 81 -14.07 -19.47 7.10
N ASN A 82 -14.62 -20.08 8.16
CA ASN A 82 -16.06 -20.30 8.30
C ASN A 82 -16.85 -18.98 8.37
N TYR A 83 -16.39 -18.02 9.16
CA TYR A 83 -17.03 -16.70 9.28
C TYR A 83 -17.08 -15.95 7.93
N PHE A 84 -15.99 -15.99 7.17
CA PHE A 84 -15.89 -15.35 5.85
C PHE A 84 -16.51 -16.18 4.71
N GLY A 85 -16.98 -17.40 4.98
CA GLY A 85 -17.51 -18.31 3.96
C GLY A 85 -16.46 -18.77 2.95
N VAL A 86 -15.18 -18.79 3.35
CA VAL A 86 -14.06 -19.24 2.51
C VAL A 86 -13.79 -20.72 2.79
N PRO A 87 -13.84 -21.62 1.79
CA PRO A 87 -13.57 -23.03 2.00
C PRO A 87 -12.09 -23.27 2.31
N VAL A 88 -11.81 -24.12 3.30
CA VAL A 88 -10.46 -24.66 3.56
C VAL A 88 -10.29 -25.94 2.74
N PRO A 89 -9.37 -25.99 1.77
CA PRO A 89 -9.13 -27.19 0.97
C PRO A 89 -8.76 -28.40 1.82
N ALA A 90 -9.22 -29.59 1.43
CA ALA A 90 -8.98 -30.82 2.18
C ALA A 90 -7.50 -31.24 2.19
N ASP A 91 -6.76 -30.82 1.17
CA ASP A 91 -5.33 -31.02 1.00
C ASP A 91 -4.48 -29.88 1.59
N GLU A 92 -5.10 -28.85 2.18
CA GLU A 92 -4.34 -27.78 2.85
C GLU A 92 -3.62 -28.31 4.10
N VAL A 93 -2.31 -28.10 4.15
CA VAL A 93 -1.48 -28.45 5.31
C VAL A 93 -1.63 -27.37 6.38
N LEU A 94 -2.54 -27.59 7.34
CA LEU A 94 -2.84 -26.61 8.39
C LEU A 94 -1.85 -26.59 9.55
N GLY A 95 -1.30 -27.75 9.91
CA GLY A 95 -0.37 -27.89 11.04
C GLY A 95 1.09 -27.82 10.63
N CYS A 96 1.97 -27.68 11.62
CA CYS A 96 3.42 -27.64 11.43
C CYS A 96 4.17 -28.75 12.17
N LYS A 97 3.46 -29.77 12.65
CA LYS A 97 4.09 -30.99 13.18
C LYS A 97 5.06 -31.59 12.14
N GLY A 98 6.21 -32.04 12.62
CA GLY A 98 7.25 -32.67 11.79
C GLY A 98 8.02 -31.73 10.86
N MET A 99 7.65 -30.45 10.73
CA MET A 99 8.43 -29.47 9.95
C MET A 99 9.77 -29.20 10.63
N LYS A 100 10.86 -29.18 9.85
CA LYS A 100 12.17 -28.71 10.32
C LYS A 100 12.25 -27.18 10.22
N VAL A 101 13.21 -26.59 10.91
CA VAL A 101 13.50 -25.16 10.84
C VAL A 101 13.92 -24.75 9.43
N PHE A 102 13.59 -23.52 9.03
CA PHE A 102 14.14 -22.91 7.82
C PHE A 102 15.65 -22.74 7.95
N ASP A 103 16.38 -22.96 6.86
CA ASP A 103 17.83 -22.76 6.77
C ASP A 103 18.23 -22.23 5.38
N ASP A 104 19.51 -21.93 5.21
CA ASP A 104 20.07 -21.27 4.02
C ASP A 104 19.93 -22.09 2.71
N GLY A 105 19.53 -23.37 2.78
CA GLY A 105 19.25 -24.20 1.61
C GLY A 105 17.82 -24.02 1.05
N GLY A 106 16.93 -23.36 1.80
CA GLY A 106 15.53 -23.19 1.41
C GLY A 106 15.27 -22.08 0.39
N ALA A 107 14.16 -22.15 -0.33
CA ALA A 107 13.78 -21.13 -1.32
C ALA A 107 13.43 -19.76 -0.67
N GLY A 108 13.22 -19.74 0.66
CA GLY A 108 13.05 -18.51 1.44
C GLY A 108 14.35 -17.78 1.80
N ALA A 109 15.52 -18.38 1.52
CA ALA A 109 16.84 -17.79 1.76
C ALA A 109 17.21 -16.72 0.72
N LEU A 110 16.34 -15.71 0.59
CA LEU A 110 16.49 -14.63 -0.38
C LEU A 110 17.66 -13.71 0.01
N PRO A 111 18.60 -13.41 -0.90
CA PRO A 111 19.67 -12.48 -0.62
C PRO A 111 19.15 -11.05 -0.79
N ILE A 112 18.61 -10.46 0.29
CA ILE A 112 17.87 -9.17 0.26
C ILE A 112 18.56 -8.05 1.05
N TYR A 113 19.78 -8.29 1.52
CA TYR A 113 20.57 -7.32 2.27
C TYR A 113 21.91 -7.07 1.58
N TRP A 114 22.40 -5.85 1.64
CA TRP A 114 23.72 -5.51 1.12
C TRP A 114 24.79 -5.68 2.19
N GLU A 115 25.91 -6.29 1.80
CA GLU A 115 27.11 -6.45 2.61
C GLU A 115 28.35 -6.15 1.77
N GLN A 116 29.47 -5.80 2.40
CA GLN A 116 30.77 -5.76 1.74
C GLN A 116 31.06 -7.01 0.89
N ASP A 117 31.41 -6.78 -0.37
CA ASP A 117 31.96 -7.83 -1.21
C ASP A 117 33.44 -8.03 -0.91
N TRP A 118 33.80 -9.22 -0.45
CA TRP A 118 35.16 -9.63 -0.12
C TRP A 118 35.90 -10.25 -1.31
N SER A 119 35.32 -10.21 -2.51
CA SER A 119 35.94 -10.77 -3.72
C SER A 119 37.23 -10.04 -4.10
N TYR A 120 38.11 -10.77 -4.80
CA TYR A 120 39.31 -10.22 -5.41
C TYR A 120 38.99 -9.74 -6.83
N VAL A 121 39.33 -8.49 -7.12
CA VAL A 121 39.20 -7.83 -8.41
C VAL A 121 40.59 -7.40 -8.87
N ALA A 122 41.12 -8.10 -9.87
CA ALA A 122 42.44 -7.80 -10.43
C ALA A 122 42.49 -6.35 -10.95
N GLY A 123 43.53 -5.62 -10.58
CA GLY A 123 43.73 -4.22 -10.99
C GLY A 123 43.20 -3.18 -10.00
N ASN A 124 42.44 -3.58 -8.97
CA ASN A 124 42.02 -2.63 -7.95
C ASN A 124 43.22 -2.15 -7.08
N PRO A 125 43.32 -0.84 -6.81
CA PRO A 125 44.49 -0.26 -6.13
C PRO A 125 44.68 -0.68 -4.66
N ASN A 126 43.64 -1.19 -3.99
CA ASN A 126 43.67 -1.70 -2.61
C ASN A 126 44.23 -3.13 -2.48
N GLY A 127 45.19 -3.51 -3.31
CA GLY A 127 45.69 -4.88 -3.37
C GLY A 127 44.69 -5.85 -3.99
N GLY A 128 43.87 -5.36 -4.92
CA GLY A 128 42.92 -6.16 -5.68
C GLY A 128 41.65 -6.55 -4.92
N LYS A 129 41.22 -5.82 -3.89
CA LYS A 129 39.94 -6.09 -3.21
C LYS A 129 38.78 -5.36 -3.91
N SER A 130 37.59 -5.96 -3.90
CA SER A 130 36.38 -5.29 -4.39
C SER A 130 36.08 -4.00 -3.63
N TYR A 131 35.46 -3.04 -4.33
CA TYR A 131 34.89 -1.79 -3.79
C TYR A 131 33.36 -1.81 -3.85
N ALA A 132 32.77 -3.00 -3.97
CA ALA A 132 31.34 -3.18 -4.13
C ALA A 132 30.71 -3.76 -2.87
N CYS A 133 29.39 -3.61 -2.76
CA CYS A 133 28.57 -4.46 -1.93
C CYS A 133 27.94 -5.57 -2.77
N LYS A 134 27.56 -6.67 -2.12
CA LYS A 134 26.81 -7.78 -2.73
C LYS A 134 25.61 -8.16 -1.87
N LEU A 135 24.65 -8.84 -2.48
CA LEU A 135 23.48 -9.34 -1.77
C LEU A 135 23.84 -10.54 -0.89
N VAL A 136 23.30 -10.58 0.32
CA VAL A 136 23.43 -11.65 1.31
C VAL A 136 22.09 -12.00 1.96
N GLY A 137 21.98 -13.22 2.47
CA GLY A 137 20.77 -13.78 3.08
C GLY A 137 20.65 -13.57 4.59
N TYR A 138 21.47 -12.72 5.21
CA TYR A 138 21.35 -12.37 6.63
C TYR A 138 21.12 -10.87 6.78
N GLN A 139 20.42 -10.49 7.85
CA GLN A 139 20.04 -9.10 8.06
C GLN A 139 21.27 -8.19 8.26
N THR A 140 21.39 -7.18 7.42
CA THR A 140 22.31 -6.06 7.60
C THR A 140 21.53 -4.76 7.76
N ARG A 141 22.26 -3.65 7.98
CA ARG A 141 21.67 -2.31 8.01
C ARG A 141 21.22 -1.78 6.64
N PHE A 142 21.61 -2.45 5.55
CA PHE A 142 21.35 -2.02 4.18
C PHE A 142 20.43 -3.01 3.48
N SER A 143 19.23 -2.58 3.10
CA SER A 143 18.24 -3.44 2.46
C SER A 143 18.24 -3.25 0.95
N ALA A 144 18.10 -4.34 0.20
CA ALA A 144 17.88 -4.29 -1.25
C ALA A 144 16.56 -3.62 -1.65
N PHE A 145 15.60 -3.53 -0.71
CA PHE A 145 14.30 -2.89 -0.94
C PHE A 145 14.29 -1.38 -0.66
N LYS A 146 15.42 -0.82 -0.21
CA LYS A 146 15.55 0.61 0.06
C LYS A 146 16.42 1.24 -1.00
N GLU A 147 15.84 2.15 -1.76
CA GLU A 147 16.57 2.93 -2.73
C GLU A 147 17.74 3.68 -2.07
N GLY A 148 18.87 3.69 -2.77
CA GLY A 148 20.13 4.25 -2.29
C GLY A 148 20.89 3.40 -1.25
N ASP A 149 20.33 2.31 -0.69
CA ASP A 149 21.02 1.53 0.32
C ASP A 149 22.25 0.78 -0.23
N TYR A 150 22.30 0.46 -1.52
CA TYR A 150 23.53 -0.02 -2.16
C TYR A 150 24.64 1.04 -2.06
N ALA A 151 24.36 2.28 -2.46
CA ALA A 151 25.32 3.37 -2.38
C ALA A 151 25.73 3.65 -0.93
N ARG A 152 24.78 3.64 0.02
CA ARG A 152 25.09 3.76 1.45
C ARG A 152 25.95 2.61 1.97
N CYS A 153 25.75 1.39 1.46
CA CYS A 153 26.59 0.24 1.79
C CYS A 153 28.03 0.46 1.29
N VAL A 154 28.19 0.83 0.02
CA VAL A 154 29.50 1.12 -0.57
C VAL A 154 30.20 2.25 0.19
N GLN A 155 29.52 3.38 0.42
CA GLN A 155 30.07 4.52 1.18
C GLN A 155 30.42 4.16 2.63
N HIS A 156 29.71 3.21 3.24
CA HIS A 156 30.00 2.78 4.60
C HIS A 156 31.28 1.96 4.71
N PHE A 157 31.50 1.02 3.78
CA PHE A 157 32.69 0.15 3.78
C PHE A 157 33.89 0.75 3.05
N PHE A 158 33.66 1.68 2.12
CA PHE A 158 34.65 2.30 1.26
C PHE A 158 34.44 3.83 1.21
N PRO A 159 34.64 4.56 2.33
CA PRO A 159 34.39 6.00 2.41
C PRO A 159 35.26 6.84 1.46
N GLU A 160 36.37 6.27 0.95
CA GLU A 160 37.24 6.87 -0.05
C GLU A 160 36.67 6.81 -1.49
N VAL A 161 35.65 5.99 -1.74
CA VAL A 161 35.04 5.85 -3.05
C VAL A 161 33.99 6.94 -3.24
N VAL A 162 34.18 7.75 -4.28
CA VAL A 162 33.12 8.63 -4.77
C VAL A 162 32.17 7.78 -5.59
N VAL A 163 30.97 7.54 -5.05
CA VAL A 163 29.88 6.91 -5.80
C VAL A 163 29.32 7.96 -6.75
N GLU A 164 29.77 7.94 -8.00
CA GLU A 164 29.12 8.68 -9.08
C GLU A 164 27.87 7.89 -9.49
N ASP A 165 26.71 8.39 -9.07
CA ASP A 165 25.44 7.89 -9.58
C ASP A 165 25.27 8.35 -11.04
N ASN A 166 25.88 7.60 -11.94
CA ASN A 166 25.80 7.85 -13.38
C ASN A 166 24.44 7.42 -13.96
N GLY A 167 23.40 7.18 -13.13
CA GLY A 167 22.07 6.79 -13.59
C GLY A 167 22.06 5.49 -14.39
N GLY A 168 22.98 4.57 -14.08
CA GLY A 168 23.17 3.31 -14.81
C GLY A 168 22.09 2.25 -14.57
N GLY A 169 21.01 2.58 -13.85
CA GLY A 169 19.78 1.79 -13.85
C GLY A 169 19.03 1.99 -15.15
N SER A 170 18.24 1.01 -15.59
CA SER A 170 17.25 1.29 -16.64
C SER A 170 16.31 2.39 -16.12
N ASN A 171 16.12 3.46 -16.89
CA ASN A 171 15.18 4.54 -16.59
C ASN A 171 13.86 4.00 -16.02
N GLN A 172 13.53 4.38 -14.79
CA GLN A 172 12.33 3.96 -14.10
C GLN A 172 11.17 4.93 -14.38
N PRO A 173 9.91 4.46 -14.35
CA PRO A 173 8.77 5.34 -14.54
C PRO A 173 8.63 6.31 -13.37
N PRO A 174 8.19 7.56 -13.61
CA PRO A 174 8.04 8.57 -12.57
C PRO A 174 6.88 8.23 -11.62
N VAL A 175 6.82 8.88 -10.46
CA VAL A 175 5.69 8.83 -9.53
C VAL A 175 4.86 10.10 -9.67
N ALA A 176 3.57 9.95 -9.99
CA ALA A 176 2.62 11.07 -10.09
C ALA A 176 1.93 11.31 -8.74
N ALA A 177 1.89 12.56 -8.28
CA ALA A 177 1.16 12.96 -7.09
C ALA A 177 0.44 14.29 -7.32
N ILE A 178 -0.81 14.39 -6.85
CA ILE A 178 -1.60 15.63 -6.85
C ILE A 178 -1.92 16.01 -5.40
N THR A 179 -1.77 17.28 -5.05
CA THR A 179 -2.28 17.86 -3.80
C THR A 179 -3.16 19.07 -4.09
N GLY A 180 -4.11 19.34 -3.21
CA GLY A 180 -5.04 20.47 -3.33
C GLY A 180 -6.30 20.27 -2.49
N PRO A 181 -7.25 21.22 -2.52
CA PRO A 181 -8.51 21.10 -1.80
C PRO A 181 -9.35 19.93 -2.33
N SER A 182 -10.08 19.27 -1.44
CA SER A 182 -11.04 18.20 -1.77
C SER A 182 -12.46 18.72 -1.97
N GLU A 183 -12.72 19.99 -1.65
CA GLU A 183 -14.01 20.66 -1.84
C GLU A 183 -13.83 22.14 -2.21
N ALA A 184 -14.77 22.69 -3.00
CA ALA A 184 -14.83 24.11 -3.35
C ALA A 184 -16.21 24.54 -3.85
N GLN A 185 -16.47 25.85 -3.86
CA GLN A 185 -17.69 26.42 -4.41
C GLN A 185 -17.66 26.45 -5.94
N GLY A 186 -18.82 26.27 -6.58
CA GLY A 186 -18.98 26.48 -8.02
C GLY A 186 -18.54 27.89 -8.43
N ALA A 187 -18.14 28.03 -9.69
CA ALA A 187 -17.55 29.25 -10.26
C ALA A 187 -16.24 29.75 -9.63
N SER A 188 -15.72 29.11 -8.57
CA SER A 188 -14.44 29.48 -7.97
C SER A 188 -13.25 28.91 -8.75
N THR A 189 -12.06 29.44 -8.46
CA THR A 189 -10.78 28.88 -8.91
C THR A 189 -10.07 28.21 -7.75
N VAL A 190 -9.60 26.98 -7.96
CA VAL A 190 -8.79 26.23 -7.00
C VAL A 190 -7.42 25.93 -7.58
N THR A 191 -6.42 25.80 -6.71
CA THR A 191 -5.06 25.42 -7.11
C THR A 191 -4.80 23.97 -6.75
N LEU A 192 -4.47 23.16 -7.76
CA LEU A 192 -3.90 21.82 -7.57
C LEU A 192 -2.40 21.86 -7.86
N SER A 193 -1.62 21.01 -7.21
CA SER A 193 -0.16 20.96 -7.35
C SER A 193 0.31 19.55 -7.65
N GLY A 194 1.14 19.43 -8.69
CA GLY A 194 1.92 18.24 -9.03
C GLY A 194 3.29 18.19 -8.36
N GLN A 195 3.64 19.15 -7.49
CA GLN A 195 5.00 19.36 -6.95
C GLN A 195 5.58 18.15 -6.20
N HIS A 196 4.72 17.26 -5.68
CA HIS A 196 5.16 16.04 -5.01
C HIS A 196 5.37 14.86 -5.97
N SER A 197 5.26 15.08 -7.28
CA SER A 197 5.67 14.11 -8.28
C SER A 197 7.19 14.05 -8.36
N SER A 198 7.74 12.87 -8.61
CA SER A 198 9.18 12.65 -8.59
C SER A 198 9.61 11.60 -9.60
N ASP A 199 10.76 11.83 -10.21
CA ASP A 199 11.50 10.84 -10.95
C ASP A 199 12.47 10.11 -10.00
N PRO A 200 12.54 8.77 -9.98
CA PRO A 200 13.48 8.04 -9.12
C PRO A 200 14.94 8.45 -9.35
N GLU A 201 15.32 8.75 -10.58
CA GLU A 201 16.65 9.21 -10.99
C GLU A 201 16.87 10.72 -10.75
N GLY A 202 15.90 11.41 -10.14
CA GLY A 202 15.95 12.83 -9.83
C GLY A 202 15.89 13.73 -11.06
N LYS A 203 15.40 13.20 -12.19
CA LYS A 203 15.35 13.93 -13.46
C LYS A 203 14.13 14.86 -13.53
N PRO A 204 14.20 15.93 -14.35
CA PRO A 204 13.06 16.82 -14.54
C PRO A 204 11.88 16.10 -15.19
N LEU A 205 10.67 16.37 -14.68
CA LEU A 205 9.43 15.84 -15.24
C LEU A 205 8.72 16.87 -16.11
N THR A 206 7.99 16.36 -17.11
CA THR A 206 6.96 17.12 -17.84
C THR A 206 5.59 16.80 -17.27
N TYR A 207 4.69 17.80 -17.25
CA TYR A 207 3.37 17.70 -16.64
C TYR A 207 2.30 17.81 -17.72
N ALA A 208 1.20 17.07 -17.57
CA ALA A 208 0.04 17.14 -18.46
C ALA A 208 -1.24 16.89 -17.67
N TRP A 209 -2.01 17.95 -17.45
CA TRP A 209 -3.30 17.93 -16.78
C TRP A 209 -4.42 17.63 -17.76
N THR A 210 -5.31 16.71 -17.39
CA THR A 210 -6.56 16.44 -18.11
C THR A 210 -7.72 16.91 -17.26
N LEU A 211 -8.52 17.81 -17.83
CA LEU A 211 -9.61 18.46 -17.16
C LEU A 211 -10.95 17.74 -17.40
N PRO A 212 -11.83 17.65 -16.38
CA PRO A 212 -13.19 17.19 -16.59
C PRO A 212 -14.02 18.24 -17.34
N ALA A 213 -15.08 17.80 -18.01
CA ALA A 213 -15.96 18.68 -18.78
C ALA A 213 -16.52 19.84 -17.93
N GLY A 214 -16.56 21.04 -18.50
CA GLY A 214 -17.07 22.24 -17.82
C GLY A 214 -16.06 22.96 -16.93
N THR A 215 -14.83 22.45 -16.79
CA THR A 215 -13.73 23.18 -16.15
C THR A 215 -12.79 23.81 -17.18
N SER A 216 -11.99 24.79 -16.76
CA SER A 216 -10.94 25.37 -17.57
C SER A 216 -9.73 25.78 -16.73
N ALA A 217 -8.56 25.86 -17.36
CA ALA A 217 -7.33 26.35 -16.75
C ALA A 217 -6.50 27.10 -17.80
N PRO A 218 -5.65 28.07 -17.40
CA PRO A 218 -4.85 28.86 -18.34
C PRO A 218 -3.70 28.07 -18.96
N ALA A 219 -3.18 27.05 -18.27
CA ALA A 219 -2.12 26.16 -18.72
C ALA A 219 -2.40 24.75 -18.19
N LEU A 220 -1.99 23.73 -18.96
CA LEU A 220 -2.19 22.31 -18.63
C LEU A 220 -0.87 21.54 -18.54
N ASP A 221 0.26 22.22 -18.69
CA ASP A 221 1.60 21.67 -18.78
C ASP A 221 2.54 22.14 -17.66
N GLU A 222 1.97 22.79 -16.65
CA GLU A 222 2.69 23.37 -15.51
C GLU A 222 2.63 22.46 -14.26
N VAL A 223 3.58 22.66 -13.34
CA VAL A 223 3.59 21.95 -12.04
C VAL A 223 2.33 22.25 -11.23
N THR A 224 1.80 23.47 -11.33
CA THR A 224 0.58 23.90 -10.63
C THR A 224 -0.55 24.15 -11.61
N LEU A 225 -1.75 23.72 -11.27
CA LEU A 225 -2.96 23.91 -12.07
C LEU A 225 -3.93 24.86 -11.36
N ALA A 226 -4.18 26.02 -11.97
CA ALA A 226 -5.25 26.93 -11.56
C ALA A 226 -6.56 26.52 -12.25
N LEU A 227 -7.35 25.69 -11.59
CA LEU A 227 -8.58 25.11 -12.11
C LEU A 227 -9.78 26.00 -11.81
N THR A 228 -10.44 26.48 -12.85
CA THR A 228 -11.74 27.19 -12.76
C THR A 228 -12.87 26.17 -12.83
N LEU A 229 -13.73 26.20 -11.82
CA LEU A 229 -14.81 25.23 -11.62
C LEU A 229 -16.09 25.65 -12.34
N PRO A 230 -16.91 24.68 -12.80
CA PRO A 230 -18.24 24.96 -13.31
C PRO A 230 -19.15 25.49 -12.19
N THR A 231 -20.34 25.92 -12.58
CA THR A 231 -21.43 26.30 -11.68
C THR A 231 -22.51 25.22 -11.75
N PRO A 232 -22.36 24.08 -11.05
CA PRO A 232 -23.37 23.04 -11.12
C PRO A 232 -24.63 23.46 -10.34
N ALA A 233 -25.79 22.94 -10.74
CA ALA A 233 -27.05 23.20 -10.04
C ALA A 233 -27.08 22.50 -8.66
N SER A 234 -26.39 21.38 -8.52
CA SER A 234 -26.24 20.61 -7.28
C SER A 234 -24.77 20.22 -7.07
N ASP A 235 -24.44 19.76 -5.87
CA ASP A 235 -23.13 19.21 -5.55
C ASP A 235 -22.71 18.15 -6.60
N THR A 236 -21.50 18.29 -7.13
CA THR A 236 -21.00 17.43 -8.21
C THR A 236 -19.53 17.11 -7.97
N TYR A 237 -19.17 15.83 -8.10
CA TYR A 237 -17.77 15.41 -8.05
C TYR A 237 -17.12 15.54 -9.43
N LEU A 238 -15.95 16.16 -9.44
CA LEU A 238 -15.07 16.26 -10.59
C LEU A 238 -13.80 15.46 -10.35
N GLU A 239 -13.33 14.77 -11.39
CA GLU A 239 -12.04 14.08 -11.38
C GLU A 239 -11.07 14.83 -12.28
N VAL A 240 -9.96 15.29 -11.70
CA VAL A 240 -8.86 15.93 -12.42
C VAL A 240 -7.70 14.94 -12.49
N ARG A 241 -7.08 14.81 -13.66
CA ARG A 241 -5.96 13.88 -13.85
C ARG A 241 -4.67 14.64 -14.10
N LEU A 242 -3.59 14.14 -13.54
CA LEU A 242 -2.23 14.58 -13.86
C LEU A 242 -1.46 13.39 -14.42
N THR A 243 -0.87 13.57 -15.59
CA THR A 243 0.17 12.69 -16.13
C THR A 243 1.51 13.37 -16.01
N VAL A 244 2.49 12.68 -15.42
CA VAL A 244 3.90 13.11 -15.45
C VAL A 244 4.71 12.17 -16.33
N THR A 245 5.65 12.73 -17.09
CA THR A 245 6.50 11.97 -18.02
C THR A 245 7.97 12.37 -17.83
N ASP A 246 8.84 11.36 -17.77
CA ASP A 246 10.30 11.53 -17.67
C ASP A 246 10.96 11.75 -19.05
N GLU A 247 12.28 11.89 -19.10
CA GLU A 247 13.02 12.04 -20.36
C GLU A 247 13.07 10.77 -21.22
N GLY A 248 12.84 9.61 -20.59
CA GLY A 248 12.73 8.30 -21.24
C GLY A 248 11.37 8.04 -21.90
N ASN A 249 10.43 8.99 -21.82
CA ASN A 249 9.04 8.86 -22.23
C ASN A 249 8.23 7.81 -21.45
N LEU A 250 8.64 7.43 -20.25
CA LEU A 250 7.77 6.68 -19.34
C LEU A 250 6.88 7.65 -18.58
N SER A 251 5.63 7.26 -18.37
CA SER A 251 4.64 8.11 -17.73
C SER A 251 3.84 7.40 -16.65
N ARG A 252 3.32 8.19 -15.73
CA ARG A 252 2.31 7.79 -14.75
C ARG A 252 1.22 8.83 -14.65
N THR A 253 -0.01 8.34 -14.45
CA THR A 253 -1.19 9.17 -14.27
C THR A 253 -1.78 8.92 -12.89
N THR A 254 -2.22 10.00 -12.24
CA THR A 254 -2.99 9.93 -11.00
C THR A 254 -4.21 10.86 -11.07
N CYS A 255 -5.19 10.63 -10.20
CA CYS A 255 -6.46 11.35 -10.17
C CYS A 255 -6.64 12.08 -8.84
N HIS A 256 -7.27 13.25 -8.88
CA HIS A 256 -7.73 14.00 -7.71
C HIS A 256 -9.23 14.25 -7.81
N ALA A 257 -9.97 13.80 -6.79
CA ALA A 257 -11.41 14.02 -6.70
C ALA A 257 -11.71 15.32 -5.95
N LEU A 258 -12.54 16.17 -6.55
CA LEU A 258 -12.95 17.45 -6.01
C LEU A 258 -14.47 17.53 -5.97
N LEU A 259 -15.04 17.80 -4.79
CA LEU A 259 -16.45 18.12 -4.63
C LEU A 259 -16.69 19.60 -4.97
N VAL A 260 -17.48 19.87 -6.00
CA VAL A 260 -17.90 21.23 -6.36
C VAL A 260 -19.32 21.47 -5.85
N LYS A 261 -19.47 22.44 -4.95
CA LYS A 261 -20.76 22.84 -4.39
C LYS A 261 -21.58 23.63 -5.43
N GLY A 262 -22.84 23.25 -5.62
CA GLY A 262 -23.72 23.90 -6.60
C GLY A 262 -24.40 25.19 -6.11
N GLU A 263 -24.81 26.07 -7.02
CA GLU A 263 -25.55 27.31 -6.71
C GLU A 263 -27.00 27.04 -6.25
N GLY A 264 -27.54 25.89 -6.62
CA GLY A 264 -28.94 25.51 -6.42
C GLY A 264 -29.12 24.30 -5.53
N GLY A 265 -28.30 24.17 -4.47
CA GLY A 265 -28.61 23.25 -3.38
C GLY A 265 -29.91 23.66 -2.69
N THR A 266 -31.06 23.44 -3.32
CA THR A 266 -32.31 23.34 -2.59
C THR A 266 -32.13 22.12 -1.71
N THR A 267 -31.73 22.34 -0.46
CA THR A 267 -32.05 21.42 0.63
C THR A 267 -33.47 20.93 0.38
N PRO A 268 -33.70 19.63 0.14
CA PRO A 268 -35.05 19.12 0.04
C PRO A 268 -35.73 19.48 1.36
N PRO A 269 -36.81 20.29 1.37
CA PRO A 269 -37.48 20.67 2.62
C PRO A 269 -37.95 19.44 3.40
N ASP A 270 -38.12 18.31 2.69
CA ASP A 270 -38.75 17.08 3.17
C ASP A 270 -37.81 15.86 3.08
N ALA A 271 -36.49 16.01 3.29
CA ALA A 271 -35.61 14.84 3.31
C ALA A 271 -36.05 13.85 4.43
N PRO A 272 -36.24 12.55 4.10
CA PRO A 272 -36.71 11.57 5.08
C PRO A 272 -35.72 11.41 6.23
N ALA A 273 -36.22 11.11 7.43
CA ALA A 273 -35.37 10.87 8.59
C ALA A 273 -34.41 9.70 8.35
N TYR A 274 -33.15 9.86 8.73
CA TYR A 274 -32.16 8.79 8.68
C TYR A 274 -32.64 7.54 9.44
N LYS A 275 -32.35 6.37 8.87
CA LYS A 275 -32.66 5.06 9.44
C LYS A 275 -31.49 4.11 9.23
N GLU A 276 -30.91 3.65 10.33
CA GLU A 276 -29.81 2.69 10.35
C GLU A 276 -30.14 1.42 9.55
N GLY A 277 -29.14 0.91 8.81
CA GLY A 277 -29.25 -0.29 7.98
C GLY A 277 -29.95 -0.08 6.63
N THR A 278 -30.38 1.14 6.31
CA THR A 278 -30.95 1.45 4.99
C THR A 278 -29.82 1.56 3.95
N PRO A 279 -29.91 0.87 2.80
CA PRO A 279 -28.90 0.93 1.74
C PRO A 279 -29.07 2.20 0.89
N TYR A 280 -28.73 3.36 1.46
CA TYR A 280 -28.81 4.66 0.79
C TYR A 280 -27.94 4.69 -0.47
N LYS A 281 -28.46 5.32 -1.53
CA LYS A 281 -27.75 5.49 -2.80
C LYS A 281 -26.93 6.79 -2.78
N ALA A 282 -25.88 6.83 -3.60
CA ALA A 282 -25.14 8.05 -3.86
C ALA A 282 -26.09 9.19 -4.27
N GLY A 283 -25.96 10.35 -3.61
CA GLY A 283 -26.81 11.52 -3.83
C GLY A 283 -28.18 11.47 -3.14
N GLU A 284 -28.48 10.44 -2.34
CA GLU A 284 -29.72 10.36 -1.56
C GLU A 284 -29.64 11.23 -0.30
N TRP A 285 -30.74 11.94 -0.01
CA TRP A 285 -30.81 12.94 1.05
C TRP A 285 -31.56 12.39 2.26
N VAL A 286 -31.04 12.66 3.47
CA VAL A 286 -31.70 12.33 4.74
C VAL A 286 -31.66 13.52 5.69
N SER A 287 -32.65 13.61 6.58
CA SER A 287 -32.60 14.50 7.74
C SER A 287 -32.10 13.74 8.96
N ASN A 288 -31.18 14.36 9.71
CA ASN A 288 -30.78 13.88 11.04
C ASN A 288 -30.28 15.06 11.89
N ASP A 289 -30.46 15.01 13.20
CA ASP A 289 -29.91 16.02 14.14
C ASP A 289 -30.15 17.49 13.72
N GLY A 290 -31.34 17.79 13.16
CA GLY A 290 -31.70 19.14 12.72
C GLY A 290 -30.95 19.67 11.49
N ALA A 291 -30.22 18.81 10.78
CA ALA A 291 -29.54 19.13 9.52
C ALA A 291 -29.88 18.13 8.42
N ILE A 292 -29.46 18.45 7.20
CA ILE A 292 -29.69 17.65 6.01
C ILE A 292 -28.35 17.07 5.56
N TYR A 293 -28.37 15.81 5.14
CA TYR A 293 -27.19 15.06 4.76
C TYR A 293 -27.41 14.33 3.43
N GLU A 294 -26.40 14.38 2.56
CA GLU A 294 -26.40 13.68 1.28
C GLU A 294 -25.38 12.53 1.31
N CYS A 295 -25.80 11.33 0.88
CA CYS A 295 -24.91 10.17 0.83
C CYS A 295 -23.85 10.34 -0.27
N LYS A 296 -22.57 10.17 0.10
CA LYS A 296 -21.45 10.34 -0.81
C LYS A 296 -21.44 9.29 -1.95
N PRO A 297 -20.90 9.64 -3.14
CA PRO A 297 -20.73 8.68 -4.21
C PRO A 297 -19.62 7.66 -3.93
N HIS A 298 -19.51 6.67 -4.81
CA HIS A 298 -18.49 5.63 -4.76
C HIS A 298 -17.09 6.25 -4.65
N PRO A 299 -16.19 5.71 -3.80
CA PRO A 299 -16.28 4.42 -3.09
C PRO A 299 -17.01 4.47 -1.73
N TYR A 300 -17.49 5.63 -1.31
CA TYR A 300 -17.97 5.86 0.05
C TYR A 300 -19.45 5.51 0.28
N THR A 301 -20.21 5.31 -0.81
CA THR A 301 -21.66 5.02 -0.77
C THR A 301 -22.00 3.83 0.15
N GLY A 302 -21.13 2.81 0.21
CA GLY A 302 -21.35 1.66 1.09
C GLY A 302 -21.39 2.03 2.58
N TRP A 303 -20.76 3.14 2.98
CA TRP A 303 -20.73 3.60 4.36
C TRP A 303 -21.99 4.33 4.78
N CYS A 304 -22.79 4.86 3.86
CA CYS A 304 -24.11 5.43 4.19
C CYS A 304 -25.05 4.38 4.80
N ALA A 305 -24.84 3.10 4.47
CA ALA A 305 -25.54 1.95 5.02
C ALA A 305 -24.81 1.30 6.22
N GLY A 306 -23.67 1.86 6.65
CA GLY A 306 -22.84 1.33 7.72
C GLY A 306 -23.48 1.50 9.10
N ALA A 307 -22.85 0.89 10.11
CA ALA A 307 -23.33 0.92 11.49
C ALA A 307 -23.44 2.35 12.02
N ALA A 308 -24.55 2.70 12.70
CA ALA A 308 -24.87 4.06 13.12
C ALA A 308 -23.81 4.67 14.06
N TRP A 309 -23.20 3.86 14.94
CA TRP A 309 -22.13 4.34 15.83
C TRP A 309 -20.96 4.96 15.05
N ALA A 310 -20.71 4.50 13.83
CA ALA A 310 -19.66 5.02 12.94
C ALA A 310 -20.21 6.05 11.96
N TYR A 311 -21.32 5.76 11.28
CA TYR A 311 -21.75 6.50 10.09
C TYR A 311 -23.13 7.18 10.20
N GLU A 312 -23.72 7.30 11.39
CA GLU A 312 -24.94 8.09 11.57
C GLU A 312 -24.68 9.56 11.18
N PRO A 313 -25.41 10.15 10.20
CA PRO A 313 -25.14 11.50 9.72
C PRO A 313 -25.20 12.53 10.85
N GLY A 314 -24.10 13.28 11.05
CA GLY A 314 -24.00 14.30 12.11
C GLY A 314 -23.59 13.80 13.50
N LYS A 315 -23.58 12.48 13.74
CA LYS A 315 -23.36 11.91 15.08
C LYS A 315 -22.32 10.79 15.16
N GLY A 316 -22.24 9.93 14.15
CA GLY A 316 -21.31 8.80 14.14
C GLY A 316 -19.84 9.25 14.15
N THR A 317 -18.93 8.43 14.69
CA THR A 317 -17.51 8.82 14.84
C THR A 317 -16.78 9.10 13.52
N ALA A 318 -17.33 8.63 12.40
CA ALA A 318 -16.81 8.74 11.04
C ALA A 318 -17.90 9.18 10.05
N TRP A 319 -18.93 9.92 10.50
CA TRP A 319 -20.07 10.28 9.65
C TRP A 319 -19.66 11.09 8.42
N GLN A 320 -18.61 11.92 8.53
CA GLN A 320 -18.10 12.75 7.44
C GLN A 320 -17.56 11.91 6.29
N ASP A 321 -17.19 10.65 6.52
CA ASP A 321 -16.71 9.76 5.48
C ASP A 321 -17.84 9.25 4.59
N ALA A 322 -19.06 9.14 5.13
CA ALA A 322 -20.24 8.65 4.43
C ALA A 322 -21.14 9.78 3.89
N TRP A 323 -21.21 10.92 4.59
CA TRP A 323 -22.21 11.95 4.33
C TRP A 323 -21.61 13.33 4.08
N ILE A 324 -22.29 14.11 3.24
CA ILE A 324 -22.06 15.54 3.04
C ILE A 324 -23.13 16.27 3.85
N LYS A 325 -22.72 17.16 4.76
CA LYS A 325 -23.65 18.01 5.51
C LYS A 325 -24.00 19.26 4.69
N HIS A 326 -25.28 19.62 4.68
CA HIS A 326 -25.84 20.82 4.05
C HIS A 326 -26.50 21.72 5.10
#